data_AF-A0A3D8P326-F1
#
_entry.id   AF-A0A3D8P326-F1
#
_cell.length_a   1.000
_cell.length_b   1.000
_cell.length_c   1.000
_cell.angle_alpha   90.00
_cell.angle_beta   90.00
_cell.angle_gamma   90.00
#
_symmetry.space_group_name_H-M   'P 1'
#
loop_
_entity.id
_entity.type
_entity.pdbx_description
1 polymer ?
#
loop_
_entity_poly.entity_id
_entity_poly.type
_entity_poly.pdbx_seq_one_letter_code
_entity_poly.pdbx_strand_id
1 'polypeptide(L)'
;MGAKGRDLLLWLFFLLAPLAPFFKALVLPLALLALGYFSFFPYLARAGKKSRELGLKWVVLLPLHPWWARLLLFLSGKKLRWEWEKAFEVHVEAPPGVLPWEFLKGLSSDLELAARKFPGCLFLWESHVPIPAFVRRLIRGGWGFWEEGRWFVPRFPLTARETKGRKVKRGAVVVPQDFGKGVKR
;
A
#
# COMPACT_ATOMS: atom_id res chain seq x y z
N MET A 1 4.71 9.15 -3.29
CA MET A 1 5.25 7.77 -3.40
C MET A 1 4.80 7.01 -2.17
N GLY A 2 4.33 5.76 -2.30
CA GLY A 2 4.00 4.89 -1.16
C GLY A 2 5.25 4.28 -0.51
N ALA A 3 5.07 3.39 0.45
CA ALA A 3 6.18 2.77 1.19
C ALA A 3 7.14 1.99 0.26
N LYS A 4 6.61 1.37 -0.80
CA LYS A 4 7.43 0.69 -1.82
C LYS A 4 8.30 1.64 -2.65
N GLY A 5 7.82 2.86 -2.90
CA GLY A 5 8.61 3.88 -3.60
C GLY A 5 9.83 4.30 -2.77
N ARG A 6 9.64 4.48 -1.46
CA ARG A 6 10.76 4.70 -0.52
C ARG A 6 11.75 3.53 -0.55
N ASP A 7 11.27 2.30 -0.49
CA ASP A 7 12.16 1.14 -0.45
C ASP A 7 13.01 1.05 -1.73
N LEU A 8 12.44 1.36 -2.90
CA LEU A 8 13.21 1.47 -4.13
C LEU A 8 14.27 2.59 -4.07
N LEU A 9 13.91 3.79 -3.58
CA LEU A 9 14.87 4.89 -3.43
C LEU A 9 16.04 4.52 -2.51
N LEU A 10 15.75 3.79 -1.43
CA LEU A 10 16.79 3.27 -0.54
C LEU A 10 17.69 2.25 -1.22
N TRP A 11 17.13 1.30 -1.97
CA TRP A 11 17.94 0.38 -2.76
C TRP A 11 18.85 1.11 -3.75
N LEU A 12 18.31 2.08 -4.49
CA LEU A 12 19.11 2.89 -5.42
C LEU A 12 20.21 3.65 -4.70
N PHE A 13 19.91 4.24 -3.53
CA PHE A 13 20.92 4.96 -2.75
C PHE A 13 22.07 4.05 -2.35
N PHE A 14 21.77 2.87 -1.78
CA PHE A 14 22.79 1.94 -1.31
C PHE A 14 23.58 1.28 -2.46
N LEU A 15 22.99 1.11 -3.64
CA LEU A 15 23.70 0.61 -4.82
C LEU A 15 24.61 1.66 -5.45
N LEU A 16 24.21 2.93 -5.45
CA LEU A 16 24.97 4.02 -6.07
C LEU A 16 26.01 4.65 -5.14
N ALA A 17 25.80 4.62 -3.82
CA ALA A 17 26.69 5.27 -2.85
C ALA A 17 28.14 4.75 -2.90
N PRO A 18 28.41 3.44 -3.02
CA PRO A 18 29.78 2.92 -3.13
C PRO A 18 30.50 3.34 -4.42
N LEU A 19 29.75 3.70 -5.47
CA LEU A 19 30.31 4.14 -6.75
C LEU A 19 30.65 5.64 -6.75
N ALA A 20 30.13 6.41 -5.79
CA ALA A 20 30.31 7.86 -5.71
C ALA A 20 31.77 8.35 -5.69
N PRO A 21 32.71 7.67 -4.99
CA PRO A 21 34.12 8.08 -4.99
C PRO A 21 34.77 7.99 -6.38
N PHE A 22 34.27 7.09 -7.24
CA PHE A 22 34.82 6.85 -8.58
C PHE A 22 34.19 7.75 -9.65
N PHE A 23 32.97 8.27 -9.40
CA PHE A 23 32.23 9.06 -10.37
C PHE A 23 31.64 10.31 -9.70
N LYS A 24 32.31 11.46 -9.87
CA LYS A 24 31.84 12.77 -9.36
C LYS A 24 30.41 13.11 -9.78
N ALA A 25 29.96 12.60 -10.93
CA ALA A 25 28.59 12.77 -11.42
C ALA A 25 27.50 12.11 -10.54
N LEU A 26 27.86 11.18 -9.64
CA LEU A 26 26.92 10.49 -8.76
C LEU A 26 26.55 11.26 -7.48
N VAL A 27 27.27 12.35 -7.16
CA VAL A 27 27.01 13.16 -5.96
C VAL A 27 25.60 13.76 -5.98
N LEU A 28 25.17 14.32 -7.12
CA LEU A 28 23.84 14.93 -7.25
C LEU A 28 22.70 13.89 -7.19
N PRO A 29 22.73 12.76 -7.93
CA PRO A 29 21.78 11.67 -7.76
C PRO A 29 21.67 11.17 -6.31
N LEU A 30 22.78 11.02 -5.60
CA LEU A 30 22.78 10.56 -4.21
C LEU A 30 22.16 11.59 -3.26
N ALA A 31 22.43 12.88 -3.45
CA ALA A 31 21.80 13.94 -2.69
C ALA A 31 20.27 13.96 -2.90
N LEU A 32 19.81 13.77 -4.15
CA LEU A 32 18.38 13.68 -4.46
C LEU A 32 17.72 12.44 -3.84
N LEU A 33 18.39 11.29 -3.86
CA LEU A 33 17.91 10.06 -3.23
C LEU A 33 17.81 10.21 -1.69
N ALA A 34 18.82 10.82 -1.07
CA ALA A 34 18.81 11.14 0.35
C ALA A 34 17.67 12.11 0.70
N LEU A 35 17.48 13.18 -0.09
CA LEU A 35 16.38 14.11 0.10
C LEU A 35 15.01 13.40 -0.04
N GLY A 36 14.87 12.55 -1.06
CA GLY A 36 13.70 11.72 -1.27
C GLY A 36 13.40 10.82 -0.06
N TYR A 37 14.43 10.20 0.52
CA TYR A 37 14.31 9.40 1.74
C TYR A 37 13.85 10.23 2.95
N PHE A 38 14.51 11.35 3.25
CA PHE A 38 14.13 12.19 4.39
C PHE A 38 12.73 12.79 4.24
N SER A 39 12.31 13.12 3.01
CA SER A 39 10.96 13.61 2.73
C SER A 39 9.85 12.57 2.99
N PHE A 40 10.20 11.28 3.10
CA PHE A 40 9.22 10.22 3.30
C PHE A 40 8.67 10.16 4.74
N PHE A 41 9.48 10.46 5.75
CA PHE A 41 9.02 10.44 7.15
C PHE A 41 7.86 11.40 7.43
N PRO A 42 7.94 12.70 7.06
CA PRO A 42 6.80 13.60 7.24
C PRO A 42 5.61 13.19 6.35
N TYR A 43 5.87 12.57 5.19
CA TYR A 43 4.81 12.03 4.35
C TYR A 43 4.01 10.92 5.05
N LEU A 44 4.68 9.95 5.67
CA LEU A 44 4.05 8.87 6.42
C LEU A 44 3.22 9.41 7.59
N ALA A 45 3.78 10.34 8.36
CA ALA A 45 3.09 10.98 9.48
C ALA A 45 1.82 11.72 9.03
N ARG A 46 1.90 12.48 7.92
CA ARG A 46 0.73 13.16 7.34
C ARG A 46 -0.33 12.18 6.85
N ALA A 47 0.06 11.08 6.21
CA ALA A 47 -0.87 10.06 5.73
C ALA A 47 -1.55 9.31 6.90
N GLY A 48 -0.80 9.04 7.98
CA GLY A 48 -1.35 8.55 9.24
C GLY A 48 -2.40 9.49 9.81
N LYS A 49 -2.05 10.78 9.99
CA LYS A 49 -2.98 11.80 10.50
C LYS A 49 -4.25 11.90 9.66
N LYS A 50 -4.12 11.99 8.32
CA LYS A 50 -5.28 12.01 7.41
C LYS A 50 -6.14 10.76 7.52
N SER A 51 -5.53 9.58 7.68
CA SER A 51 -6.28 8.33 7.87
C SER A 51 -7.11 8.36 9.16
N ARG A 52 -6.54 8.92 10.25
CA ARG A 52 -7.26 9.11 11.52
C ARG A 52 -8.39 10.14 11.41
N GLU A 53 -8.16 11.25 10.72
CA GLU A 53 -9.20 12.26 10.42
C GLU A 53 -10.36 11.66 9.60
N LEU A 54 -10.08 10.66 8.77
CA LEU A 54 -11.09 9.90 8.04
C LEU A 54 -11.84 8.89 8.92
N GLY A 55 -11.50 8.75 10.21
CA GLY A 55 -12.12 7.82 11.14
C GLY A 55 -11.56 6.40 11.08
N LEU A 56 -10.46 6.16 10.35
CA LEU A 56 -9.82 4.85 10.27
C LEU A 56 -8.99 4.62 11.53
N LYS A 57 -9.22 3.50 12.23
CA LYS A 57 -8.56 3.14 13.49
C LYS A 57 -7.47 2.07 13.33
N TRP A 58 -7.64 1.16 12.39
CA TRP A 58 -6.81 -0.03 12.13
C TRP A 58 -6.07 0.06 10.81
N VAL A 59 -6.51 0.96 9.91
CA VAL A 59 -5.93 1.12 8.58
C VAL A 59 -5.34 2.51 8.42
N VAL A 60 -4.14 2.56 7.85
CA VAL A 60 -3.52 3.76 7.32
C VAL A 60 -3.50 3.65 5.80
N LEU A 61 -4.10 4.61 5.13
CA LEU A 61 -4.07 4.73 3.68
C LEU A 61 -2.90 5.63 3.29
N LEU A 62 -1.90 5.05 2.65
CA LEU A 62 -0.81 5.81 2.05
C LEU A 62 -1.18 6.13 0.61
N PRO A 63 -1.33 7.40 0.23
CA PRO A 63 -1.55 7.74 -1.17
C PRO A 63 -0.42 7.16 -2.04
N LEU A 64 -0.79 6.68 -3.21
CA LEU A 64 0.14 6.15 -4.18
C LEU A 64 -0.06 6.88 -5.49
N HIS A 65 1.06 7.28 -6.11
CA HIS A 65 0.97 7.89 -7.41
C HIS A 65 0.41 6.86 -8.41
N PRO A 66 -0.62 7.19 -9.21
CA PRO A 66 -1.27 6.23 -10.09
C PRO A 66 -0.29 5.48 -11.00
N TRP A 67 0.66 6.18 -11.63
CA TRP A 67 1.71 5.58 -12.46
C TRP A 67 2.49 4.46 -11.74
N TRP A 68 2.85 4.67 -10.47
CA TRP A 68 3.55 3.67 -9.69
C TRP A 68 2.68 2.45 -9.39
N ALA A 69 1.40 2.68 -9.11
CA ALA A 69 0.44 1.59 -8.96
C ALA A 69 0.28 0.78 -10.26
N ARG A 70 0.24 1.46 -11.42
CA ARG A 70 0.19 0.80 -12.74
C ARG A 70 1.41 -0.08 -12.96
N LEU A 71 2.60 0.43 -12.63
CA LEU A 71 3.85 -0.34 -12.74
C LEU A 71 3.82 -1.57 -11.83
N LEU A 72 3.38 -1.44 -10.58
CA LEU A 72 3.28 -2.59 -9.67
C LEU A 72 2.30 -3.65 -10.19
N LEU A 73 1.15 -3.25 -10.74
CA LEU A 73 0.19 -4.17 -11.36
C LEU A 73 0.72 -4.82 -12.64
N PHE A 74 1.43 -4.06 -13.47
CA PHE A 74 2.07 -4.58 -14.67
C PHE A 74 3.11 -5.65 -14.32
N LEU A 75 3.99 -5.36 -13.35
CA LEU A 75 5.01 -6.29 -12.88
C LEU A 75 4.42 -7.51 -12.14
N SER A 76 3.19 -7.45 -11.64
CA SER A 76 2.52 -8.62 -11.06
C SER A 76 1.90 -9.55 -12.11
N GLY A 77 1.85 -9.15 -13.38
CA GLY A 77 1.21 -9.90 -14.46
C GLY A 77 -0.32 -9.98 -14.32
N LYS A 78 -0.92 -9.17 -13.43
CA LYS A 78 -2.36 -9.21 -13.17
C LYS A 78 -3.10 -8.17 -13.99
N LYS A 79 -4.15 -8.62 -14.66
CA LYS A 79 -5.11 -7.75 -15.34
C LYS A 79 -6.15 -7.30 -14.31
N LEU A 80 -6.24 -5.99 -14.10
CA LEU A 80 -7.25 -5.35 -13.27
C LEU A 80 -7.97 -4.30 -14.13
N ARG A 81 -9.21 -3.96 -13.80
CA ARG A 81 -9.90 -2.84 -14.45
C ARG A 81 -9.11 -1.56 -14.20
N TRP A 82 -8.94 -0.74 -15.23
CA TRP A 82 -8.15 0.51 -15.18
C TRP A 82 -8.98 1.74 -14.80
N GLU A 83 -10.25 1.54 -14.46
CA GLU A 83 -11.23 2.58 -14.08
C GLU A 83 -10.98 3.09 -12.66
N TRP A 84 -9.75 3.56 -12.40
CA TRP A 84 -9.38 4.17 -11.13
C TRP A 84 -8.43 5.34 -11.37
N GLU A 85 -8.71 6.45 -10.68
CA GLU A 85 -7.91 7.69 -10.78
C GLU A 85 -6.92 7.82 -9.62
N LYS A 86 -7.28 7.26 -8.47
CA LYS A 86 -6.51 7.33 -7.23
C LYS A 86 -6.09 5.93 -6.81
N ALA A 87 -4.89 5.83 -6.25
CA ALA A 87 -4.39 4.60 -5.69
C ALA A 87 -3.92 4.84 -4.26
N PHE A 88 -4.12 3.84 -3.39
CA PHE A 88 -3.62 3.84 -2.03
C PHE A 88 -2.95 2.52 -1.71
N GLU A 89 -1.88 2.59 -0.93
CA GLU A 89 -1.30 1.45 -0.26
C GLU A 89 -1.91 1.33 1.14
N VAL A 90 -2.50 0.17 1.42
CA VAL A 90 -3.18 -0.14 2.67
C VAL A 90 -2.17 -0.70 3.65
N HIS A 91 -1.95 0.04 4.73
CA HIS A 91 -1.12 -0.37 5.86
C HIS A 91 -2.02 -0.73 7.03
N VAL A 92 -1.88 -1.96 7.52
CA VAL A 92 -2.65 -2.43 8.68
C VAL A 92 -1.85 -2.20 9.95
N GLU A 93 -2.41 -1.43 10.88
CA GLU A 93 -1.86 -1.17 12.20
C GLU A 93 -2.73 -1.86 13.24
N ALA A 94 -2.31 -3.04 13.68
CA ALA A 94 -2.92 -3.71 14.82
C ALA A 94 -2.42 -3.03 16.12
N PRO A 95 -3.30 -2.46 16.96
CA PRO A 95 -2.96 -2.09 18.32
C PRO A 95 -2.52 -3.32 19.12
N PRO A 96 -1.55 -3.17 20.03
CA PRO A 96 -1.15 -4.26 20.92
C PRO A 96 -2.32 -4.67 21.82
N GLY A 97 -2.43 -5.97 22.13
CA GLY A 97 -3.39 -6.49 23.10
C GLY A 97 -4.82 -6.72 22.59
N VAL A 98 -5.09 -6.50 21.30
CA VAL A 98 -6.43 -6.70 20.72
C VAL A 98 -6.68 -8.17 20.35
N LEU A 99 -7.88 -8.67 20.64
CA LEU A 99 -8.31 -10.00 20.23
C LEU A 99 -8.43 -10.11 18.69
N PRO A 100 -8.04 -11.25 18.08
CA PRO A 100 -8.05 -11.40 16.62
C PRO A 100 -9.40 -11.09 15.94
N TRP A 101 -10.53 -11.43 16.58
CA TRP A 101 -11.86 -11.18 16.02
C TRP A 101 -12.24 -9.69 16.03
N GLU A 102 -11.88 -8.95 17.08
CA GLU A 102 -12.09 -7.50 17.17
C GLU A 102 -11.26 -6.78 16.12
N PHE A 103 -10.00 -7.20 15.97
CA PHE A 103 -9.11 -6.70 14.95
C PHE A 103 -9.67 -6.90 13.54
N LEU A 104 -10.20 -8.09 13.22
CA LEU A 104 -10.80 -8.36 11.91
C LEU A 104 -12.09 -7.56 11.69
N LYS A 105 -12.91 -7.39 12.72
CA LYS A 105 -14.13 -6.55 12.64
C LYS A 105 -13.76 -5.09 12.39
N GLY A 106 -12.77 -4.58 13.13
CA GLY A 106 -12.23 -3.22 12.96
C GLY A 106 -11.63 -3.00 11.57
N LEU A 107 -10.79 -3.92 11.11
CA LEU A 107 -10.22 -3.90 9.77
C LEU A 107 -11.29 -3.91 8.67
N SER A 108 -12.32 -4.74 8.82
CA SER A 108 -13.44 -4.77 7.87
C SER A 108 -14.17 -3.43 7.83
N SER A 109 -14.49 -2.88 9.00
CA SER A 109 -15.18 -1.59 9.13
C SER A 109 -14.38 -0.45 8.50
N ASP A 110 -13.08 -0.37 8.78
CA ASP A 110 -12.19 0.65 8.23
C ASP A 110 -12.09 0.57 6.71
N LEU A 111 -11.90 -0.63 6.16
CA LEU A 111 -11.76 -0.78 4.72
C LEU A 111 -13.09 -0.56 3.98
N GLU A 112 -14.23 -0.91 4.57
CA GLU A 112 -15.54 -0.54 4.02
C GLU A 112 -15.76 0.98 4.05
N LEU A 113 -15.39 1.65 5.15
CA LEU A 113 -15.44 3.10 5.25
C LEU A 113 -14.54 3.77 4.20
N ALA A 114 -13.31 3.27 4.04
CA ALA A 114 -12.38 3.72 3.01
C ALA A 114 -12.97 3.55 1.60
N ALA A 115 -13.55 2.39 1.30
CA ALA A 115 -14.17 2.12 0.01
C ALA A 115 -15.36 3.06 -0.27
N ARG A 116 -16.18 3.38 0.74
CA ARG A 116 -17.27 4.36 0.60
C ARG A 116 -16.77 5.78 0.39
N LYS A 117 -15.68 6.18 1.05
CA LYS A 117 -15.10 7.53 0.92
C LYS A 117 -14.35 7.73 -0.38
N PHE A 118 -13.80 6.65 -0.95
CA PHE A 118 -13.01 6.68 -2.16
C PHE A 118 -13.55 5.66 -3.19
N PRO A 119 -14.75 5.87 -3.74
CA PRO A 119 -15.21 5.06 -4.87
C PRO A 119 -14.31 5.31 -6.10
N GLY A 120 -14.18 4.31 -6.98
CA GLY A 120 -13.32 4.43 -8.17
C GLY A 120 -11.83 4.52 -7.86
N CYS A 121 -11.37 3.95 -6.75
CA CYS A 121 -9.96 3.93 -6.39
C CYS A 121 -9.39 2.51 -6.31
N LEU A 122 -8.06 2.43 -6.40
CA LEU A 122 -7.30 1.21 -6.26
C LEU A 122 -6.69 1.12 -4.86
N PHE A 123 -6.96 0.01 -4.17
CA PHE A 123 -6.29 -0.36 -2.93
C PHE A 123 -5.29 -1.47 -3.19
N LEU A 124 -4.00 -1.18 -2.95
CA LEU A 124 -2.93 -2.18 -2.94
C LEU A 124 -2.60 -2.55 -1.52
N TRP A 125 -2.41 -3.83 -1.27
CA TRP A 125 -2.23 -4.35 0.08
C TRP A 125 -1.19 -5.47 0.04
N GLU A 126 -0.29 -5.49 1.02
CA GLU A 126 0.54 -6.66 1.38
C GLU A 126 0.44 -6.95 2.90
N SER A 127 -0.07 -8.13 3.30
CA SER A 127 -0.07 -8.57 4.70
C SER A 127 -0.26 -10.09 4.81
N HIS A 128 -0.05 -10.62 6.01
CA HIS A 128 -0.40 -11.98 6.40
C HIS A 128 -1.83 -12.10 6.96
N VAL A 129 -2.47 -10.96 7.25
CA VAL A 129 -3.82 -10.89 7.81
C VAL A 129 -4.86 -11.34 6.76
N PRO A 130 -5.90 -12.09 7.13
CA PRO A 130 -6.94 -12.51 6.20
C PRO A 130 -7.74 -11.30 5.67
N ILE A 131 -8.17 -11.40 4.41
CA ILE A 131 -9.00 -10.41 3.75
C ILE A 131 -10.44 -10.38 4.30
N PRO A 132 -10.99 -9.20 4.62
CA PRO A 132 -12.39 -9.08 5.03
C PRO A 132 -13.38 -9.60 3.99
N ALA A 133 -14.60 -9.89 4.44
CA ALA A 133 -15.64 -10.49 3.59
C ALA A 133 -15.98 -9.63 2.37
N PHE A 134 -16.05 -8.30 2.50
CA PHE A 134 -16.37 -7.44 1.36
C PHE A 134 -15.24 -7.41 0.31
N VAL A 135 -13.97 -7.42 0.73
CA VAL A 135 -12.82 -7.56 -0.18
C VAL A 135 -12.90 -8.87 -0.95
N ARG A 136 -13.23 -9.97 -0.25
CA ARG A 136 -13.45 -11.27 -0.91
C ARG A 136 -14.55 -11.22 -1.97
N ARG A 137 -15.65 -10.49 -1.73
CA ARG A 137 -16.72 -10.31 -2.72
C ARG A 137 -16.21 -9.55 -3.95
N LEU A 138 -15.44 -8.47 -3.77
CA LEU A 138 -14.85 -7.71 -4.88
C LEU A 138 -13.89 -8.57 -5.71
N ILE A 139 -13.04 -9.36 -5.06
CA ILE A 139 -12.12 -10.29 -5.74
C ILE A 139 -12.91 -11.34 -6.55
N ARG A 140 -13.92 -11.97 -5.96
CA ARG A 140 -14.79 -12.94 -6.66
C ARG A 140 -15.52 -12.33 -7.85
N GLY A 141 -15.89 -11.04 -7.75
CA GLY A 141 -16.50 -10.28 -8.85
C GLY A 141 -15.50 -9.80 -9.91
N GLY A 142 -14.22 -10.18 -9.84
CA GLY A 142 -13.20 -9.79 -10.82
C GLY A 142 -12.64 -8.37 -10.63
N TRP A 143 -12.93 -7.72 -9.50
CA TRP A 143 -12.43 -6.38 -9.18
C TRP A 143 -11.11 -6.38 -8.40
N GLY A 144 -10.56 -7.57 -8.12
CA GLY A 144 -9.37 -7.70 -7.29
C GLY A 144 -8.69 -9.04 -7.45
N PHE A 145 -7.50 -9.16 -6.85
CA PHE A 145 -6.82 -10.43 -6.65
C PHE A 145 -6.17 -10.48 -5.26
N TRP A 146 -5.90 -11.70 -4.79
CA TRP A 146 -5.23 -11.95 -3.52
C TRP A 146 -4.40 -13.23 -3.61
N GLU A 147 -3.07 -13.11 -3.55
CA GLU A 147 -2.13 -14.19 -3.85
C GLU A 147 -1.00 -14.29 -2.84
N GLU A 148 -0.41 -15.48 -2.74
CA GLU A 148 0.80 -15.69 -1.94
C GLU A 148 1.99 -14.95 -2.56
N GLY A 149 2.83 -14.38 -1.69
CA GLY A 149 4.03 -13.65 -2.07
C GLY A 149 3.98 -12.17 -1.77
N ARG A 150 5.08 -11.50 -2.13
CA ARG A 150 5.30 -10.05 -1.95
C ARG A 150 5.26 -9.36 -3.30
N TRP A 151 5.08 -8.04 -3.29
CA TRP A 151 5.28 -7.24 -4.50
C TRP A 151 6.74 -7.34 -4.96
N PHE A 152 6.98 -7.13 -6.26
CA PHE A 152 8.30 -7.33 -6.88
C PHE A 152 9.40 -6.45 -6.26
N VAL A 153 9.04 -5.27 -5.72
CA VAL A 153 9.99 -4.37 -5.07
C VAL A 153 10.34 -4.92 -3.69
N PRO A 154 11.59 -5.37 -3.46
CA PRO A 154 12.00 -5.85 -2.16
C PRO A 154 11.95 -4.70 -1.15
N ARG A 155 11.42 -4.97 0.04
CA ARG A 155 11.45 -4.00 1.14
C ARG A 155 12.90 -3.75 1.54
N PHE A 156 13.23 -2.49 1.84
CA PHE A 156 14.56 -2.15 2.32
C PHE A 156 14.75 -2.72 3.75
N PRO A 157 15.95 -3.20 4.13
CA PRO A 157 16.23 -3.62 5.50
C PRO A 157 15.86 -2.51 6.50
N LEU A 158 15.44 -2.90 7.71
CA LEU A 158 15.05 -1.97 8.81
C LEU A 158 13.78 -1.14 8.58
N THR A 159 13.14 -1.22 7.40
CA THR A 159 11.85 -0.55 7.15
C THR A 159 10.63 -1.47 7.25
N ALA A 160 10.87 -2.77 7.44
CA ALA A 160 9.84 -3.78 7.61
C ALA A 160 9.46 -3.92 9.09
N ARG A 161 8.17 -3.69 9.43
CA ARG A 161 7.58 -4.32 10.61
C ARG A 161 7.61 -5.84 10.37
N GLU A 162 8.32 -6.57 11.22
CA GLU A 162 8.69 -7.97 10.99
C GLU A 162 7.47 -8.83 10.60
N THR A 163 7.51 -9.33 9.37
CA THR A 163 6.66 -10.42 8.88
C THR A 163 7.45 -11.73 8.95
N LYS A 164 8.24 -11.91 10.02
CA LYS A 164 9.06 -13.12 10.21
C LYS A 164 8.14 -14.32 10.39
N GLY A 165 8.35 -15.36 9.58
CA GLY A 165 7.72 -16.68 9.71
C GLY A 165 6.28 -16.83 9.19
N ARG A 166 5.63 -15.78 8.67
CA ARG A 166 4.24 -15.87 8.15
C ARG A 166 4.19 -15.76 6.64
N LYS A 167 3.36 -16.59 6.00
CA LYS A 167 3.06 -16.48 4.56
C LYS A 167 2.42 -15.13 4.27
N VAL A 168 3.21 -14.22 3.70
CA VAL A 168 2.73 -12.92 3.27
C VAL A 168 1.93 -13.10 1.99
N LYS A 169 0.81 -12.40 1.91
CA LYS A 169 -0.01 -12.31 0.71
C LYS A 169 -0.02 -10.87 0.21
N ARG A 170 -0.13 -10.74 -1.11
CA ARG A 170 -0.30 -9.47 -1.80
C ARG A 170 -1.64 -9.46 -2.50
N GLY A 171 -2.23 -8.29 -2.64
CA GLY A 171 -3.40 -8.14 -3.47
C GLY A 171 -3.68 -6.70 -3.84
N ALA A 172 -4.54 -6.56 -4.82
CA ALA A 172 -5.05 -5.28 -5.26
C ALA A 172 -6.55 -5.39 -5.48
N VAL A 173 -7.29 -4.34 -5.16
CA VAL A 173 -8.73 -4.29 -5.29
C VAL A 173 -9.14 -2.91 -5.81
N VAL A 174 -9.94 -2.88 -6.87
CA VAL A 174 -10.61 -1.68 -7.35
C VAL A 174 -11.96 -1.59 -6.68
N VAL A 175 -12.26 -0.43 -6.11
CA VAL A 175 -13.58 -0.13 -5.58
C VAL A 175 -14.42 0.44 -6.73
N PRO A 176 -15.54 -0.19 -7.11
CA PRO A 176 -16.43 0.34 -8.14
C PRO A 176 -16.93 1.75 -7.83
N GLN A 177 -17.22 2.56 -8.85
CA GLN A 177 -17.71 3.94 -8.64
C GLN A 177 -19.10 4.01 -8.00
N ASP A 178 -19.89 2.97 -8.15
CA ASP A 178 -21.21 2.78 -7.57
C ASP A 178 -21.17 2.09 -6.20
N PHE A 179 -19.98 1.80 -5.66
CA PHE A 179 -19.86 1.16 -4.36
C PHE A 179 -20.54 1.98 -3.25
N GLY A 180 -21.57 1.41 -2.63
CA GLY A 180 -22.32 2.05 -1.55
C GLY A 180 -23.45 2.97 -2.02
N LYS A 181 -23.59 3.21 -3.33
CA LYS A 181 -24.86 3.70 -3.91
C LYS A 181 -25.79 2.51 -3.91
N GLY A 182 -26.64 2.40 -2.89
CA GLY A 182 -27.54 1.27 -2.73
C GLY A 182 -28.21 0.94 -4.07
N VAL A 183 -28.17 -0.33 -4.46
CA VAL A 183 -29.08 -0.84 -5.50
C VAL A 183 -30.47 -0.44 -5.00
N LYS A 184 -31.10 0.54 -5.66
CA LYS A 184 -32.53 0.76 -5.48
C LYS A 184 -33.16 -0.56 -5.91
N ARG A 185 -33.57 -1.36 -4.92
CA ARG A 185 -34.48 -2.47 -5.14
C ARG A 185 -35.84 -1.90 -5.51
#